data_AF-A0A7W9E0X3-F1
#
_entry.id   AF-A0A7W9E0X3-F1
#
_cell.length_a   1.000
_cell.length_b   1.000
_cell.length_c   1.000
_cell.angle_alpha   90.00
_cell.angle_beta   90.00
_cell.angle_gamma   90.00
#
_symmetry.space_group_name_H-M   'P 1'
#
loop_
_entity.id
_entity.type
_entity.pdbx_description
1 polymer ?
#
loop_
_entity_poly.entity_id
_entity_poly.type
_entity_poly.pdbx_seq_one_letter_code
_entity_poly.pdbx_strand_id
1 'polypeptide(L)'
;MKVLVTGSCGHLGEAIIRLLIDRNIEYSGLDLKSSKYTTHVGSLTDRHFVKDCVKGVKAIIHTALYISRILQQIVKLILLKQIY
;
A
#
# COMPACT_ATOMS: atom_id res chain seq x y z
N MET A 1 -12.31 5.09 12.88
CA MET A 1 -11.72 3.73 12.78
C MET A 1 -10.51 3.84 11.88
N LYS A 2 -9.33 3.36 12.32
CA LYS A 2 -8.09 3.45 11.52
C LYS A 2 -7.81 2.15 10.77
N VAL A 3 -7.61 2.24 9.46
CA VAL A 3 -7.26 1.10 8.57
C VAL A 3 -5.81 1.20 8.13
N LEU A 4 -5.03 0.13 8.29
CA LEU A 4 -3.69 0.01 7.73
C LEU A 4 -3.76 -0.59 6.33
N VAL A 5 -3.24 0.12 5.32
CA VAL A 5 -3.13 -0.37 3.95
C VAL A 5 -1.66 -0.62 3.63
N THR A 6 -1.24 -1.88 3.53
CA THR A 6 0.14 -2.21 3.12
C THR A 6 0.23 -2.29 1.60
N GLY A 7 1.33 -1.89 0.99
CA GLY A 7 1.43 -1.76 -0.46
C GLY A 7 0.79 -0.45 -0.94
N SER A 8 0.85 0.60 -0.12
CA SER A 8 0.20 1.90 -0.36
C SER A 8 0.76 2.69 -1.54
N CYS A 9 1.93 2.33 -2.07
CA CYS A 9 2.43 2.87 -3.35
C CYS A 9 1.94 2.11 -4.57
N GLY A 10 1.35 0.93 -4.38
CA GLY A 10 0.77 0.15 -5.47
C GLY A 10 -0.55 0.75 -5.96
N HIS A 11 -0.90 0.51 -7.23
CA HIS A 11 -2.13 1.03 -7.83
C HIS A 11 -3.40 0.69 -7.03
N LEU A 12 -3.51 -0.56 -6.55
CA LEU A 12 -4.65 -0.98 -5.74
C LEU A 12 -4.63 -0.33 -4.34
N GLY A 13 -3.45 -0.28 -3.70
CA GLY A 13 -3.32 0.33 -2.38
C GLY A 13 -3.68 1.82 -2.39
N GLU A 14 -3.22 2.55 -3.41
CA GLU A 14 -3.60 3.95 -3.63
C GLU A 14 -5.10 4.10 -3.87
N ALA A 15 -5.69 3.29 -4.75
CA ALA A 15 -7.13 3.34 -5.04
C ALA A 15 -7.98 3.10 -3.79
N ILE A 16 -7.58 2.15 -2.95
CA ILE A 16 -8.24 1.85 -1.68
C ILE A 16 -8.10 3.03 -0.71
N ILE A 17 -6.91 3.61 -0.56
CA ILE A 17 -6.71 4.76 0.34
C ILE A 17 -7.57 5.95 -0.11
N ARG A 18 -7.63 6.25 -1.40
CA ARG A 18 -8.53 7.29 -1.93
C ARG A 18 -9.98 7.03 -1.57
N LEU A 19 -10.45 5.79 -1.69
CA LEU A 19 -11.80 5.40 -1.28
C LEU A 19 -12.03 5.57 0.24
N LEU A 20 -11.02 5.28 1.08
CA LEU A 20 -11.10 5.51 2.53
C LEU A 20 -11.21 7.01 2.85
N ILE A 21 -10.41 7.84 2.17
CA ILE A 21 -10.46 9.30 2.29
C ILE A 21 -11.84 9.83 1.90
N ASP A 22 -12.36 9.42 0.74
CA ASP A 22 -13.68 9.85 0.24
C ASP A 22 -14.82 9.46 1.21
N ARG A 23 -14.62 8.39 1.99
CA ARG A 23 -15.57 7.92 3.02
C ARG A 23 -15.29 8.48 4.42
N ASN A 24 -14.35 9.40 4.58
CA ASN A 24 -13.90 9.96 5.87
C ASN A 24 -13.45 8.86 6.87
N ILE A 25 -12.84 7.78 6.38
CA ILE A 25 -12.26 6.72 7.20
C ILE A 25 -10.77 7.00 7.39
N GLU A 26 -10.32 7.06 8.65
CA GLU A 26 -8.92 7.25 8.97
C GLU A 26 -8.07 6.08 8.45
N TYR A 27 -6.88 6.38 7.93
CA TYR A 27 -5.97 5.36 7.41
C TYR A 27 -4.53 5.60 7.84
N SER A 28 -3.71 4.58 7.62
CA SER A 28 -2.25 4.66 7.55
C SER A 28 -1.76 3.80 6.38
N GLY A 29 -0.85 4.34 5.57
CA GLY A 29 -0.23 3.59 4.46
C GLY A 29 1.14 3.05 4.85
N LEU A 30 1.46 1.83 4.44
CA LEU A 30 2.77 1.22 4.61
C LEU A 30 3.29 0.71 3.27
N ASP A 31 4.49 1.12 2.87
CA ASP A 31 5.16 0.59 1.68
C ASP A 31 6.69 0.66 1.84
N LEU A 32 7.42 -0.06 0.97
CA LEU A 32 8.86 0.07 0.84
C LEU A 32 9.26 1.41 0.19
N LYS A 33 8.36 2.01 -0.59
CA LYS A 33 8.57 3.28 -1.28
C LYS A 33 7.76 4.41 -0.64
N SER A 34 8.20 5.65 -0.86
CA SER A 34 7.41 6.83 -0.46
C SER A 34 6.41 7.22 -1.55
N SER A 35 5.24 7.70 -1.14
CA SER A 35 4.21 8.31 -1.99
C SER A 35 3.34 9.27 -1.17
N LYS A 36 2.46 10.02 -1.83
CA LYS A 36 1.46 10.89 -1.18
C LYS A 36 0.61 10.18 -0.13
N TYR A 37 0.40 8.87 -0.29
CA TYR A 37 -0.49 8.06 0.54
C TYR A 37 0.26 7.11 1.51
N THR A 38 1.59 7.18 1.55
CA THR A 38 2.40 6.33 2.43
C THR A 38 2.76 7.10 3.69
N THR A 39 2.31 6.63 4.84
CA THR A 39 2.59 7.25 6.14
C THR A 39 3.74 6.57 6.88
N HIS A 40 4.05 5.31 6.53
CA HIS A 40 5.16 4.54 7.07
C HIS A 40 5.96 3.92 5.92
N VAL A 41 7.22 4.33 5.78
CA VAL A 41 8.14 3.73 4.80
C VAL A 41 8.99 2.69 5.51
N GLY A 42 8.92 1.43 5.08
CA GLY A 42 9.68 0.34 5.69
C GLY A 42 9.28 -1.04 5.19
N SER A 43 9.97 -2.06 5.70
CA SER A 43 9.78 -3.44 5.24
C SER A 43 8.79 -4.22 6.10
N LEU A 44 7.90 -4.98 5.45
CA LEU A 44 7.03 -5.96 6.13
C LEU A 44 7.82 -7.14 6.74
N THR A 45 9.08 -7.32 6.35
CA THR A 45 9.96 -8.33 6.96
C THR A 45 10.55 -7.86 8.30
N ASP A 46 10.47 -6.58 8.63
CA ASP A 46 10.87 -6.06 9.94
C ASP A 46 9.70 -6.16 10.92
N ARG A 47 9.80 -7.13 11.83
CA ARG A 47 8.76 -7.42 12.82
C ARG A 47 8.52 -6.26 13.79
N HIS A 48 9.55 -5.52 14.20
CA HIS A 48 9.40 -4.43 15.16
C HIS A 48 8.67 -3.26 14.50
N PHE A 49 9.09 -2.92 13.28
CA PHE A 49 8.43 -1.91 12.45
C PHE A 49 6.96 -2.24 12.20
N VAL A 50 6.65 -3.48 11.79
CA VAL A 50 5.25 -3.91 11.56
C VAL A 50 4.43 -3.83 12.85
N LYS A 51 5.01 -4.24 13.99
CA LYS A 51 4.34 -4.16 15.29
C LYS A 51 3.96 -2.72 15.63
N ASP A 52 4.84 -1.76 15.35
CA ASP A 52 4.55 -0.34 15.56
C ASP A 52 3.47 0.19 14.61
N CYS A 53 3.51 -0.20 13.34
CA CYS A 53 2.51 0.19 12.33
C CYS A 53 1.09 -0.33 12.63
N VAL A 54 0.98 -1.46 13.34
CA VAL A 54 -0.31 -2.08 13.69
C VAL A 54 -0.92 -1.48 14.97
N LYS A 55 -0.17 -0.74 15.78
CA LYS A 55 -0.67 -0.13 17.02
C LYS A 55 -1.84 0.82 16.73
N GLY A 56 -2.98 0.59 17.40
CA GLY A 56 -4.18 1.44 17.29
C GLY A 56 -5.00 1.24 16.00
N VAL A 57 -4.54 0.41 15.07
CA VAL A 57 -5.27 0.04 13.85
C VAL A 57 -6.37 -0.96 14.18
N LYS A 58 -7.52 -0.84 13.52
CA LYS A 58 -8.70 -1.73 13.71
C LYS A 58 -8.89 -2.75 12.59
N ALA A 59 -8.36 -2.48 11.40
CA ALA A 59 -8.40 -3.39 10.27
C ALA A 59 -7.15 -3.22 9.39
N ILE A 60 -6.73 -4.29 8.75
CA ILE A 60 -5.59 -4.31 7.83
C ILE A 60 -6.08 -4.76 6.45
N ILE A 61 -5.79 -3.97 5.43
CA ILE A 61 -5.97 -4.33 4.03
C ILE A 61 -4.57 -4.56 3.43
N HIS A 62 -4.27 -5.81 3.10
CA HIS A 62 -2.96 -6.20 2.61
C HIS A 62 -2.93 -6.20 1.07
N THR A 63 -2.32 -5.18 0.46
CA THR A 63 -2.08 -5.12 -0.98
C THR A 63 -0.60 -5.14 -1.35
N ALA A 64 0.29 -5.34 -0.37
CA ALA A 64 1.71 -5.52 -0.63
C ALA A 64 1.93 -6.90 -1.22
N LEU A 65 2.69 -6.99 -2.32
CA LEU A 65 2.97 -8.24 -2.99
C LEU A 65 4.45 -8.30 -3.33
N TYR A 66 5.06 -9.45 -3.08
CA TYR A 66 6.37 -9.74 -3.63
C TYR A 66 6.17 -10.23 -5.07
N ILE A 67 6.54 -9.39 -6.03
CA ILE A 67 6.53 -9.75 -7.45
C ILE A 67 7.95 -9.60 -8.01
N SER A 68 8.34 -10.57 -8.85
CA SER A 68 9.64 -10.54 -9.51
C SER A 68 9.80 -9.25 -10.31
N ARG A 69 11.05 -8.80 -10.47
CA ARG A 69 11.37 -7.57 -11.20
C ARG A 69 10.96 -7.64 -12.68
N ILE A 70 10.83 -8.83 -13.24
CA ILE A 70 10.29 -9.05 -14.60
C ILE A 70 8.78 -8.77 -14.61
N LEU A 71 8.02 -9.35 -13.67
CA LEU A 71 6.58 -9.06 -13.57
C LEU A 71 6.30 -7.58 -13.31
N GLN A 72 7.11 -6.90 -12.49
CA GLN A 72 6.97 -5.45 -12.28
C GLN A 72 7.08 -4.65 -13.58
N GLN A 73 8.04 -5.02 -14.45
CA GLN A 73 8.23 -4.34 -15.74
C GLN A 73 7.08 -4.64 -16.69
N ILE A 74 6.59 -5.88 -16.73
CA ILE A 74 5.44 -6.27 -17.56
C ILE A 74 4.18 -5.52 -17.13
N VAL A 75 3.84 -5.51 -15.84
CA VAL A 75 2.68 -4.78 -15.31
C VAL A 75 2.78 -3.29 -15.61
N LYS A 76 3.97 -2.70 -15.43
CA LYS A 76 4.21 -1.29 -15.77
C LYS A 76 4.04 -1.02 -17.27
N LEU A 77 4.50 -1.91 -18.14
CA LEU A 77 4.30 -1.79 -19.59
C LEU A 77 2.82 -1.88 -19.97
N ILE A 78 2.07 -2.83 -19.39
CA ILE A 78 0.63 -2.98 -19.65
C ILE A 78 -0.12 -1.71 -19.21
N LEU A 79 0.16 -1.21 -18.00
CA LEU A 79 -0.53 -0.04 -17.45
C LEU A 79 -0.13 1.27 -18.15
N LEU A 80 1.12 1.44 -18.58
CA LEU A 80 1.57 2.65 -19.28
C LEU A 80 1.23 2.67 -20.77
N LYS A 81 1.04 1.50 -21.40
CA LYS A 81 0.77 1.43 -22.84
C LYS A 81 -0.72 1.34 -23.21
N GLN A 82 -1.65 1.32 -22.24
CA GLN A 82 -3.08 1.12 -22.50
C GLN A 82 -3.32 0.07 -23.59
N ILE A 83 -2.73 -1.13 -23.44
CA ILE A 83 -3.05 -2.24 -24.35
C ILE A 83 -4.41 -2.80 -23.89
N TYR A 84 -5.46 -2.05 -24.18
CA TYR A 84 -6.88 -2.40 -24.20
C TYR A 84 -7.58 -1.47 -25.18
#